data_AF-A0A2S8FDZ8-F1
#
_entry.id   AF-A0A2S8FDZ8-F1
#
_cell.length_a   1.000
_cell.length_b   1.000
_cell.length_c   1.000
_cell.angle_alpha   90.00
_cell.angle_beta   90.00
_cell.angle_gamma   90.00
#
_symmetry.space_group_name_H-M   'P 1'
#
loop_
_entity.id
_entity.type
_entity.pdbx_description
1 polymer ?
#
loop_
_entity_poly.entity_id
_entity_poly.type
_entity_poly.pdbx_seq_one_letter_code
_entity_poly.pdbx_strand_id
1 'polypeptide(L)'
;MIVSSQKAYSLLEVVIATLLLGLAIIPAMKFMSSAIHSGYELETWNQMNLMAVSKLEEQLSIAANDFVTGSQSGTFTEPGLTGMRYQASRSTAAGDGGIDGRLMVVQVTVWSDEDGDAALDASERKVTYATKVASMSIYQDGT
;
A
#
# COMPACT_ATOMS: atom_id res chain seq x y z
N MET A 1 -23.50 58.44 12.05
CA MET A 1 -23.66 58.00 13.44
C MET A 1 -24.08 56.54 13.41
N ILE A 2 -23.13 55.61 13.51
CA ILE A 2 -23.40 54.18 13.54
C ILE A 2 -23.64 53.81 15.00
N VAL A 3 -24.89 53.59 15.37
CA VAL A 3 -25.25 53.13 16.72
C VAL A 3 -24.90 51.65 16.80
N SER A 4 -23.79 51.32 17.46
CA SER A 4 -23.45 49.93 17.77
C SER A 4 -24.35 49.43 18.90
N SER A 5 -25.37 48.64 18.56
CA SER A 5 -26.18 47.93 19.54
C SER A 5 -25.36 46.82 20.19
N GLN A 6 -24.79 47.06 21.37
CA GLN A 6 -24.21 46.00 22.19
C GLN A 6 -25.34 45.11 22.73
N LYS A 7 -25.56 43.95 22.11
CA LYS A 7 -26.46 42.92 22.63
C LYS A 7 -25.77 42.23 23.80
N ALA A 8 -26.27 42.43 25.01
CA ALA A 8 -25.90 41.63 26.17
C ALA A 8 -26.55 40.24 26.03
N TYR A 9 -25.73 39.19 25.97
CA TYR A 9 -26.20 37.80 25.90
C TYR A 9 -26.76 37.36 27.26
N SER A 10 -27.88 36.63 27.24
CA SER A 10 -28.47 36.05 28.45
C SER A 10 -27.60 34.90 28.96
N LEU A 11 -27.44 34.77 30.28
CA LEU A 11 -26.75 33.65 30.94
C LEU A 11 -27.33 32.29 30.49
N LEU A 12 -28.65 32.24 30.28
CA LEU A 12 -29.34 31.06 29.75
C LEU A 12 -28.87 30.72 28.32
N GLU A 13 -28.67 31.73 27.48
CA GLU A 13 -28.25 31.57 26.09
C GLU A 13 -26.80 31.05 26.01
N VAL A 14 -25.93 31.50 26.91
CA VAL A 14 -24.56 30.99 27.05
C VAL A 14 -24.55 29.52 27.51
N VAL A 15 -25.42 29.16 28.47
CA VAL A 15 -25.56 27.77 28.95
C VAL A 15 -26.11 26.86 27.85
N ILE A 16 -27.11 27.32 27.08
CA ILE A 16 -27.66 26.56 25.95
C ILE A 16 -26.59 26.42 24.85
N ALA A 17 -25.87 27.48 24.52
CA ALA A 17 -24.81 27.44 23.51
C ALA A 17 -23.69 26.46 23.90
N THR A 18 -23.25 26.47 25.16
CA THR A 18 -22.24 25.53 25.66
C THR A 18 -22.74 24.09 25.69
N LEU A 19 -24.00 23.85 26.04
CA LEU A 19 -24.63 22.53 25.94
C LEU A 19 -24.66 22.03 24.49
N LEU A 20 -25.09 22.87 23.55
CA LEU A 20 -25.17 22.54 22.13
C LEU A 20 -23.77 22.27 21.54
N LEU A 21 -22.78 23.07 21.91
CA LEU A 21 -21.38 22.84 21.53
C LEU A 21 -20.86 21.53 22.10
N GLY A 22 -21.12 21.23 23.38
CA GLY A 22 -20.72 19.98 24.00
C GLY A 22 -21.30 18.75 23.29
N LEU A 23 -22.57 18.82 22.90
CA LEU A 23 -23.23 17.75 22.13
C LEU A 23 -22.67 17.60 20.72
N ALA A 24 -22.25 18.70 20.08
CA ALA A 24 -21.68 18.68 18.73
C ALA A 24 -20.23 18.17 18.69
N ILE A 25 -19.45 18.38 19.76
CA ILE A 25 -18.02 17.99 19.81
C ILE A 25 -17.84 16.46 19.80
N ILE A 26 -18.71 15.72 20.48
CA ILE A 26 -18.59 14.25 20.58
C ILE A 26 -18.59 13.55 19.21
N PRO A 27 -19.59 13.76 18.32
CA PRO A 27 -19.57 13.15 16.99
C PRO A 27 -18.43 13.68 16.12
N ALA A 28 -18.03 14.94 16.27
CA ALA A 28 -16.88 15.50 15.54
C ALA A 28 -15.56 14.79 15.90
N MET A 29 -15.33 14.52 17.20
CA MET A 29 -14.15 13.76 17.64
C MET A 29 -14.16 12.31 17.12
N LYS A 30 -15.33 11.66 17.13
CA LYS A 30 -15.46 10.30 16.58
C LYS A 30 -15.13 10.27 15.09
N PHE A 31 -15.63 11.23 14.33
CA PHE A 31 -15.31 11.37 12.91
C PHE A 31 -13.81 11.59 12.69
N MET A 32 -13.18 12.48 13.46
CA MET A 32 -11.76 12.77 13.34
C MET A 32 -10.89 11.53 13.66
N SER A 33 -11.21 10.80 14.73
CA SER A 33 -10.51 9.56 15.08
C SER A 33 -10.65 8.50 13.98
N SER A 34 -11.84 8.36 13.40
CA SER A 34 -12.07 7.46 12.27
C SER A 34 -11.26 7.88 11.06
N ALA A 35 -11.23 9.17 10.73
CA ALA A 35 -10.48 9.69 9.59
C ALA A 35 -8.97 9.49 9.74
N ILE A 36 -8.43 9.65 10.95
CA ILE A 36 -7.01 9.38 11.25
C ILE A 36 -6.70 7.89 11.05
N HIS A 37 -7.55 7.01 11.59
CA HIS A 37 -7.33 5.56 11.43
C HIS A 37 -7.33 5.15 9.96
N SER A 38 -8.33 5.59 9.19
CA SER A 38 -8.36 5.33 7.73
C SER A 38 -7.17 5.96 7.00
N GLY A 39 -6.68 7.12 7.46
CA GLY A 39 -5.48 7.75 6.91
C GLY A 39 -4.23 6.89 7.06
N TYR A 40 -4.03 6.26 8.23
CA TYR A 40 -2.93 5.32 8.44
C TYR A 40 -3.06 4.08 7.56
N GLU A 41 -4.27 3.53 7.41
CA GLU A 41 -4.48 2.38 6.53
C GLU A 41 -4.16 2.70 5.07
N LEU A 42 -4.61 3.85 4.58
CA LEU A 42 -4.30 4.31 3.22
C LEU A 42 -2.81 4.51 3.02
N GLU A 43 -2.11 5.06 4.00
CA GLU A 43 -0.66 5.22 3.96
C GLU A 43 0.05 3.87 3.86
N THR A 44 -0.36 2.88 4.66
CA THR A 44 0.19 1.51 4.58
C THR A 44 -0.05 0.90 3.20
N TRP A 45 -1.25 1.04 2.63
CA TRP A 45 -1.54 0.58 1.26
C TRP A 45 -0.66 1.26 0.21
N ASN A 46 -0.48 2.57 0.32
CA ASN A 46 0.35 3.33 -0.59
C ASN A 46 1.82 2.90 -0.52
N GLN A 47 2.35 2.72 0.69
CA GLN A 47 3.71 2.22 0.91
C GLN A 47 3.91 0.82 0.32
N MET A 48 2.99 -0.11 0.57
CA MET A 48 3.05 -1.45 0.00
C MET A 48 3.04 -1.41 -1.54
N ASN A 49 2.21 -0.55 -2.15
CA ASN A 49 2.17 -0.40 -3.61
C ASN A 49 3.52 0.09 -4.16
N LEU A 50 4.09 1.14 -3.56
CA LEU A 50 5.38 1.68 -4.00
C LEU A 50 6.51 0.66 -3.87
N MET A 51 6.54 -0.09 -2.76
CA MET A 51 7.53 -1.14 -2.53
C MET A 51 7.36 -2.32 -3.48
N ALA A 52 6.12 -2.71 -3.77
CA ALA A 52 5.84 -3.79 -4.71
C ALA A 52 6.27 -3.41 -6.13
N VAL A 53 6.02 -2.18 -6.57
CA VAL A 53 6.49 -1.67 -7.87
C VAL A 53 8.02 -1.61 -7.90
N SER A 54 8.66 -1.06 -6.87
CA SER A 54 10.13 -0.99 -6.80
C SER A 54 10.78 -2.37 -6.93
N LYS A 55 10.26 -3.38 -6.22
CA LYS A 55 10.75 -4.76 -6.32
C LYS A 55 10.40 -5.42 -7.65
N LEU A 56 9.25 -5.09 -8.24
CA LEU A 56 8.88 -5.57 -9.57
C LEU A 56 9.86 -5.05 -10.61
N GLU A 57 10.23 -3.77 -10.56
CA GLU A 57 11.21 -3.16 -11.47
C GLU A 57 12.60 -3.78 -11.30
N GLU A 58 13.03 -4.05 -10.07
CA GLU A 58 14.29 -4.76 -9.78
C GLU A 58 14.30 -6.14 -10.45
N GLN A 59 13.26 -6.96 -10.25
CA GLN A 59 13.19 -8.28 -10.87
C GLN A 59 13.02 -8.22 -12.39
N LEU A 60 12.27 -7.24 -12.90
CA LEU A 60 12.08 -7.01 -14.32
C LEU A 60 13.42 -6.72 -15.00
N SER A 61 14.27 -5.89 -14.39
CA SER A 61 15.61 -5.58 -14.89
C SER A 61 16.47 -6.84 -15.02
N ILE A 62 16.48 -7.69 -13.99
CA ILE A 62 17.22 -8.97 -14.02
C ILE A 62 16.64 -9.92 -15.09
N ALA A 63 15.31 -10.04 -15.17
CA ALA A 63 14.65 -10.88 -16.16
C ALA A 63 14.87 -10.39 -17.60
N ALA A 64 14.92 -9.07 -17.82
CA ALA A 64 15.18 -8.49 -19.13
C ALA A 64 16.63 -8.67 -19.59
N ASN A 65 17.60 -8.62 -18.67
CA ASN A 65 19.01 -8.76 -19.01
C ASN A 65 19.42 -10.23 -19.21
N ASP A 66 19.06 -11.09 -18.25
CA ASP A 66 19.60 -12.46 -18.19
C ASP A 66 18.57 -13.53 -18.55
N PHE A 67 17.27 -13.20 -18.52
CA PHE A 67 16.17 -14.15 -18.72
C PHE A 67 16.27 -15.39 -17.80
N VAL A 68 16.75 -15.20 -16.58
CA VAL A 68 16.97 -16.26 -15.57
C VAL A 68 15.79 -16.35 -14.59
N THR A 69 15.36 -17.58 -14.32
CA THR A 69 14.36 -17.89 -13.30
C THR A 69 14.94 -17.79 -11.89
N GLY A 70 14.08 -17.54 -10.91
CA GLY A 70 14.51 -17.48 -9.52
C GLY A 70 13.46 -16.89 -8.61
N SER A 71 13.76 -16.86 -7.31
CA SER A 71 12.92 -16.24 -6.31
C SER A 71 13.78 -15.50 -5.29
N GLN A 72 13.24 -14.41 -4.76
CA GLN A 72 13.86 -13.60 -3.73
C GLN A 72 12.80 -13.22 -2.71
N SER A 73 13.15 -13.27 -1.43
CA SER A 73 12.27 -12.86 -0.34
C SER A 73 13.06 -12.11 0.71
N GLY A 74 12.38 -11.24 1.46
CA GLY A 74 13.01 -10.52 2.54
C GLY A 74 12.08 -9.54 3.24
N THR A 75 12.68 -8.71 4.07
CA THR A 75 12.01 -7.67 4.86
C THR A 75 12.58 -6.33 4.47
N PHE A 76 11.74 -5.29 4.45
CA PHE A 76 12.20 -3.91 4.29
C PHE A 76 12.78 -3.41 5.62
N THR A 77 13.90 -2.71 5.56
CA THR A 77 14.66 -2.29 6.76
C THR A 77 14.69 -0.78 6.94
N GLU A 78 14.11 -0.06 6.00
CA GLU A 78 14.03 1.38 5.98
C GLU A 78 13.11 1.89 7.12
N PRO A 79 13.43 3.04 7.72
CA PRO A 79 12.58 3.63 8.76
C PRO A 79 11.14 3.83 8.27
N GLY A 80 10.17 3.31 9.03
CA GLY A 80 8.74 3.39 8.69
C GLY A 80 8.21 2.21 7.90
N LEU A 81 9.07 1.28 7.45
CA LEU A 81 8.66 0.05 6.75
C LEU A 81 8.79 -1.21 7.64
N THR A 82 8.99 -1.03 8.94
CA THR A 82 9.08 -2.14 9.89
C THR A 82 7.85 -3.03 9.79
N GLY A 83 8.06 -4.34 9.61
CA GLY A 83 6.98 -5.31 9.41
C GLY A 83 6.57 -5.50 7.95
N MET A 84 7.03 -4.68 7.00
CA MET A 84 6.78 -4.95 5.59
C MET A 84 7.73 -6.01 5.05
N ARG A 85 7.17 -6.96 4.33
CA ARG A 85 7.88 -8.09 3.73
C ARG A 85 7.57 -8.22 2.26
N TYR A 86 8.45 -8.89 1.54
CA TYR A 86 8.25 -9.16 0.12
C TYR A 86 8.67 -10.57 -0.25
N GLN A 87 8.04 -11.06 -1.30
CA GLN A 87 8.39 -12.26 -2.03
C GLN A 87 8.26 -11.95 -3.52
N ALA A 88 9.32 -12.22 -4.26
CA ALA A 88 9.43 -11.97 -5.67
C ALA A 88 9.84 -13.25 -6.37
N SER A 89 9.24 -13.53 -7.52
CA SER A 89 9.53 -14.71 -8.32
C SER A 89 9.59 -14.38 -9.81
N ARG A 90 10.43 -15.14 -10.50
CA ARG A 90 10.67 -15.12 -11.94
C ARG A 90 10.55 -16.56 -12.42
N SER A 91 9.52 -16.84 -13.21
CA SER A 91 9.20 -18.20 -13.64
C SER A 91 8.81 -18.25 -15.10
N THR A 92 9.30 -19.27 -15.80
CA THR A 92 8.86 -19.62 -17.16
C THR A 92 7.84 -20.77 -17.16
N ALA A 93 7.46 -21.27 -15.99
CA ALA A 93 6.57 -22.41 -15.87
C ALA A 93 5.16 -22.07 -16.39
N ALA A 94 4.56 -23.02 -17.11
CA ALA A 94 3.20 -22.87 -17.62
C ALA A 94 2.16 -22.68 -16.50
N GLY A 95 2.39 -23.29 -15.33
CA GLY A 95 1.54 -23.14 -14.14
C GLY A 95 1.47 -21.70 -13.64
N ASP A 96 2.53 -20.92 -13.85
CA ASP A 96 2.60 -19.50 -13.47
C ASP A 96 2.20 -18.58 -14.64
N GLY A 97 1.81 -19.15 -15.79
CA GLY A 97 1.46 -18.41 -17.00
C GLY A 97 2.64 -18.04 -17.90
N GLY A 98 3.80 -18.68 -17.70
CA GLY A 98 4.99 -18.56 -18.55
C GLY A 98 5.03 -19.56 -19.70
N ILE A 99 6.05 -19.41 -20.55
CA ILE A 99 6.40 -20.34 -21.63
C ILE A 99 7.91 -20.50 -21.61
N ASP A 100 8.39 -21.74 -21.47
CA ASP A 100 9.82 -22.01 -21.34
C ASP A 100 10.64 -21.47 -22.52
N GLY A 101 11.73 -20.76 -22.20
CA GLY A 101 12.58 -20.05 -23.16
C GLY A 101 11.91 -18.92 -23.96
N ARG A 102 10.63 -18.60 -23.72
CA ARG A 102 9.88 -17.60 -24.51
C ARG A 102 9.24 -16.49 -23.72
N LEU A 103 8.61 -16.81 -22.60
CA LEU A 103 7.82 -15.89 -21.80
C LEU A 103 8.05 -16.19 -20.32
N MET A 104 8.60 -15.20 -19.63
CA MET A 104 8.79 -15.25 -18.19
C MET A 104 7.72 -14.41 -17.51
N VAL A 105 7.17 -14.92 -16.42
CA VAL A 105 6.31 -14.18 -15.51
C VAL A 105 7.17 -13.70 -14.35
N VAL A 106 7.07 -12.42 -14.07
CA VAL A 106 7.70 -11.76 -12.92
C VAL A 106 6.57 -11.36 -11.99
N GLN A 107 6.56 -11.92 -10.78
CA GLN A 107 5.54 -11.64 -9.78
C GLN A 107 6.20 -11.16 -8.50
N VAL A 108 5.59 -10.15 -7.88
CA VAL A 108 6.01 -9.61 -6.60
C VAL A 108 4.78 -9.49 -5.71
N THR A 109 4.90 -10.05 -4.51
CA THR A 109 3.92 -9.89 -3.42
C THR A 109 4.61 -9.15 -2.29
N VAL A 110 3.99 -8.07 -1.82
CA VAL A 110 4.39 -7.33 -0.62
C VAL A 110 3.25 -7.41 0.38
N TRP A 111 3.58 -7.61 1.65
CA TRP A 111 2.60 -7.67 2.74
C TRP A 111 3.11 -6.99 4.00
N SER A 112 2.17 -6.65 4.87
CA SER A 112 2.45 -6.20 6.23
C SER A 112 2.32 -7.38 7.18
N ASP A 113 3.42 -7.76 7.80
CA ASP A 113 3.52 -8.78 8.85
C ASP A 113 2.96 -8.21 10.16
N GLU A 114 1.68 -8.49 10.42
CA GLU A 114 0.96 -7.89 11.57
C GLU A 114 1.18 -8.68 12.88
N ASP A 115 1.53 -9.96 12.79
CA ASP A 115 1.71 -10.85 13.94
C ASP A 115 3.18 -11.21 14.23
N GLY A 116 4.09 -10.88 13.31
CA GLY A 116 5.54 -11.05 13.45
C GLY A 116 6.05 -12.44 13.10
N ASP A 117 5.24 -13.29 12.47
CA ASP A 117 5.54 -14.71 12.28
C ASP A 117 6.39 -15.03 11.04
N ALA A 118 6.62 -14.02 10.19
CA ALA A 118 7.36 -14.11 8.94
C ALA A 118 6.71 -14.80 7.75
N ALA A 119 5.56 -15.43 7.95
CA ALA A 119 4.79 -16.02 6.89
C ALA A 119 3.91 -14.96 6.21
N LEU A 120 3.29 -15.37 5.09
CA LEU A 120 2.23 -14.60 4.47
C LEU A 120 0.91 -15.29 4.83
N ASP A 121 0.12 -14.63 5.63
CA ASP A 121 -1.14 -15.16 6.12
C ASP A 121 -2.34 -14.72 5.29
N ALA A 122 -3.44 -15.48 5.38
CA ALA A 122 -4.65 -15.20 4.62
C ALA A 122 -5.37 -13.92 5.09
N SER A 123 -5.20 -13.55 6.36
CA SER A 123 -5.75 -12.34 6.97
C SER A 123 -4.91 -11.10 6.74
N GLU A 124 -3.66 -11.25 6.31
CA GLU A 124 -2.74 -10.13 6.17
C GLU A 124 -2.99 -9.32 4.91
N ARG A 125 -2.75 -8.01 5.05
CA ARG A 125 -2.84 -7.07 3.93
C ARG A 125 -1.69 -7.33 2.98
N LYS A 126 -2.03 -7.59 1.71
CA LYS A 126 -1.05 -7.86 0.66
C LYS A 126 -1.41 -7.18 -0.65
N VAL A 127 -0.35 -6.82 -1.36
CA VAL A 127 -0.40 -6.33 -2.74
C VAL A 127 0.41 -7.29 -3.58
N THR A 128 -0.18 -7.77 -4.68
CA THR A 128 0.52 -8.59 -5.66
C THR A 128 0.48 -7.91 -7.01
N TYR A 129 1.66 -7.71 -7.60
CA TYR A 129 1.81 -7.31 -8.99
C TYR A 129 2.48 -8.42 -9.78
N ALA A 130 2.05 -8.59 -11.02
CA ALA A 130 2.65 -9.52 -11.95
C ALA A 130 2.75 -8.88 -13.32
N THR A 131 3.85 -9.16 -14.00
CA THR A 131 4.10 -8.74 -15.38
C THR A 131 4.79 -9.86 -16.15
N LYS A 132 4.88 -9.71 -17.47
CA LYS A 132 5.49 -10.72 -18.34
C LYS A 132 6.60 -10.10 -19.19
N VAL A 133 7.67 -10.85 -19.36
CA VAL A 133 8.84 -10.51 -20.18
C VAL A 133 9.02 -11.57 -21.24
N ALA A 134 9.10 -11.15 -22.49
CA ALA A 134 9.41 -12.06 -23.60
C ALA A 134 10.93 -12.16 -23.80
N SER A 135 11.41 -13.34 -24.21
CA SER A 135 12.83 -13.51 -24.53
C SER A 135 13.19 -12.72 -25.80
N MET A 136 14.28 -11.95 -25.75
CA MET A 136 14.83 -11.26 -26.92
C MET A 136 15.50 -12.21 -27.92
N SER A 137 15.94 -13.40 -27.49
CA SER A 137 16.59 -14.37 -28.39
C SER A 137 15.67 -14.82 -29.53
N ILE A 138 14.36 -14.86 -29.28
CA ILE A 138 13.34 -15.25 -30.27
C ILE A 138 13.22 -14.20 -31.39
N TYR A 139 13.52 -12.94 -31.10
CA TYR A 139 13.45 -11.87 -32.09
C TYR A 139 14.72 -11.77 -32.93
N GLN A 140 15.87 -12.25 -32.44
CA GLN A 140 17.15 -12.19 -33.15
C GLN A 140 17.28 -13.24 -34.26
N ASP A 141 16.58 -14.38 -34.15
CA ASP A 141 16.59 -15.45 -35.17
C ASP A 141 15.66 -15.14 -36.39
N GLY A 142 14.96 -14.01 -36.38
CA GLY A 142 13.97 -13.62 -37.40
C GLY A 142 14.45 -12.65 -38.48
N THR A 143 15.75 -12.29 -38.49
CA THR A 143 16.40 -11.43 -39.50
C THR A 143 17.57 -12.14 -40.15
#